data_AF-A0A660S941-F1
#
_entry.id   AF-A0A660S941-F1
#
_cell.length_a   1.000
_cell.length_b   1.000
_cell.length_c   1.000
_cell.angle_alpha   90.00
_cell.angle_beta   90.00
_cell.angle_gamma   90.00
#
_symmetry.space_group_name_H-M   'P 1'
#
loop_
_entity.id
_entity.type
_entity.pdbx_description
1 polymer ?
#
loop_
_entity_poly.entity_id
_entity_poly.type
_entity_poly.pdbx_seq_one_letter_code
_entity_poly.pdbx_strand_id
1 'polypeptide(L)'
;MRFNKYYLLLSLFLSLLFLVILLWSYLNKIDNKLIESRIRIVEKQATTKIEENIKIRVDAIKLLTKTLQLQKSLDSTKFMNNASIYYKNYNGFQAINWINKSGVIQWVYPYKGNEKAYGEDLHYHPDKNCRTTFLNAERMKEFSITPVIKLLQGGYGVVIYSPVLKKGEIVGYVNGVFNLYTFFNNILKDFNELYSIKISEGGRIYFNNSNEKNVKGYIISEFKLGSDTFDIFMRPRQVRVYHKIRSLLIILLGTLFSFSITLFVWILFKNIDEQKIANEKIYEMYKELHQKQHEFNTVIENNTDGILRVARTGEIFQVNEGFFRITGYDKNDKYPKNILEYTDNGNRERLKIKMEKLITHNGTERLFEMEIRRKGGDIAIVEFNIIPI
;
A
#
# COMPACT_ATOMS: atom_id res chain seq x y z
N MET A 1 6.80 -41.02 2.19
CA MET A 1 5.63 -40.20 1.79
C MET A 1 6.11 -39.09 0.85
N ARG A 2 5.87 -39.19 -0.47
CA ARG A 2 6.16 -38.07 -1.39
C ARG A 2 5.06 -37.04 -1.23
N PHE A 3 5.29 -35.99 -0.43
CA PHE A 3 4.42 -34.82 -0.45
C PHE A 3 4.39 -34.27 -1.88
N ASN A 4 3.19 -34.19 -2.46
CA ASN A 4 3.04 -33.73 -3.83
C ASN A 4 3.44 -32.24 -3.89
N LYS A 5 4.46 -31.89 -4.67
CA LYS A 5 5.04 -30.54 -4.73
C LYS A 5 4.00 -29.47 -5.07
N TYR A 6 2.94 -29.84 -5.79
CA TYR A 6 1.81 -28.97 -6.07
C TYR A 6 1.06 -28.53 -4.80
N TYR A 7 0.93 -29.38 -3.78
CA TYR A 7 0.34 -28.98 -2.49
C TYR A 7 1.24 -27.98 -1.76
N LEU A 8 2.56 -28.12 -1.86
CA LEU A 8 3.51 -27.18 -1.26
C LEU A 8 3.42 -25.81 -1.93
N LEU A 9 3.39 -25.76 -3.27
CA LEU A 9 3.19 -24.52 -4.03
C LEU A 9 1.85 -23.85 -3.73
N LEU A 10 0.77 -24.64 -3.65
CA LEU A 10 -0.55 -24.12 -3.27
C LEU A 10 -0.53 -23.57 -1.84
N SER A 11 0.07 -24.28 -0.89
CA SER A 11 0.19 -23.81 0.50
C SER A 11 0.99 -22.51 0.60
N LEU A 12 2.08 -22.38 -0.19
CA LEU A 12 2.89 -21.17 -0.26
C LEU A 12 2.06 -19.99 -0.79
N PHE A 13 1.37 -20.17 -1.92
CA PHE A 13 0.51 -19.13 -2.48
C PHE A 13 -0.58 -18.68 -1.49
N LEU A 14 -1.27 -19.63 -0.86
CA LEU A 14 -2.31 -19.33 0.12
C LEU A 14 -1.74 -18.62 1.37
N SER A 15 -0.55 -19.00 1.82
CA SER A 15 0.11 -18.32 2.96
C SER A 15 0.50 -16.87 2.64
N LEU A 16 1.02 -16.61 1.44
CA LEU A 16 1.36 -15.27 0.98
C LEU A 16 0.10 -14.42 0.79
N LEU A 17 -0.95 -15.00 0.19
CA LEU A 17 -2.24 -14.35 0.02
C LEU A 17 -2.87 -13.99 1.38
N PHE A 18 -2.80 -14.91 2.35
CA PHE A 18 -3.28 -14.66 3.70
C PHE A 18 -2.52 -13.51 4.37
N LEU A 19 -1.19 -13.44 4.20
CA LEU A 19 -0.38 -12.35 4.73
C LEU A 19 -0.71 -11.01 4.07
N VAL A 20 -0.97 -10.99 2.76
CA VAL A 20 -1.46 -9.79 2.03
C VAL A 20 -2.81 -9.33 2.59
N ILE A 21 -3.74 -10.26 2.82
CA ILE A 21 -5.07 -9.94 3.39
C ILE A 21 -4.93 -9.39 4.81
N LEU A 22 -4.07 -9.99 5.64
CA LEU A 22 -3.79 -9.50 7.00
C LEU A 22 -3.22 -8.08 6.97
N LEU A 23 -2.22 -7.82 6.13
CA LEU A 23 -1.62 -6.49 5.98
C LEU A 23 -2.64 -5.47 5.48
N TRP A 24 -3.42 -5.82 4.47
CA TRP A 24 -4.50 -5.00 3.93
C TRP A 24 -5.54 -4.65 5.00
N SER A 25 -6.00 -5.64 5.77
CA SER A 25 -6.94 -5.45 6.87
C SER A 25 -6.37 -4.54 7.96
N TYR A 26 -5.10 -4.72 8.32
CA TYR A 26 -4.40 -3.89 9.31
C TYR A 26 -4.28 -2.43 8.85
N LEU A 27 -3.85 -2.20 7.62
CA LEU A 27 -3.72 -0.85 7.04
C LEU A 27 -5.07 -0.14 6.94
N ASN A 28 -6.13 -0.83 6.49
CA ASN A 28 -7.48 -0.26 6.47
C ASN A 28 -7.99 0.10 7.87
N LYS A 29 -7.65 -0.70 8.89
CA LYS A 29 -8.03 -0.40 10.28
C LYS A 29 -7.33 0.86 10.80
N ILE A 30 -6.05 1.04 10.48
CA ILE A 30 -5.29 2.26 10.84
C ILE A 30 -5.89 3.48 10.13
N ASP A 31 -6.14 3.37 8.83
CA ASP A 31 -6.73 4.45 8.04
C ASP A 31 -8.07 4.90 8.61
N ASN A 32 -8.97 3.96 8.90
CA ASN A 32 -10.28 4.27 9.44
C ASN A 32 -10.17 5.00 10.79
N LYS A 33 -9.26 4.55 11.67
CA LYS A 33 -8.99 5.24 12.94
C LYS A 33 -8.45 6.66 12.73
N LEU A 34 -7.56 6.85 11.76
CA LEU A 34 -6.95 8.15 11.45
C LEU A 34 -7.94 9.12 10.81
N ILE A 35 -8.83 8.62 9.94
CA ILE A 35 -9.94 9.40 9.40
C ILE A 35 -10.88 9.82 10.51
N GLU A 36 -11.29 8.89 11.39
CA GLU A 36 -12.16 9.21 12.52
C GLU A 36 -11.53 10.23 13.46
N SER A 37 -10.25 10.10 13.81
CA SER A 37 -9.58 11.05 14.70
C SER A 37 -9.49 12.44 14.06
N ARG A 38 -9.17 12.54 12.77
CA ARG A 38 -9.18 13.81 12.03
C ARG A 38 -10.56 14.46 12.01
N ILE A 39 -11.62 13.68 11.75
CA ILE A 39 -12.98 14.21 11.76
C ILE A 39 -13.35 14.73 13.15
N ARG A 40 -13.01 14.00 14.24
CA ARG A 40 -13.26 14.48 15.61
C ARG A 40 -12.53 15.78 15.92
N ILE A 41 -11.29 15.94 15.46
CA ILE A 41 -10.53 17.20 15.64
C ILE A 41 -11.22 18.35 14.91
N VAL A 42 -11.58 18.14 13.64
CA VAL A 42 -12.22 19.17 12.82
C VAL A 42 -13.61 19.51 13.34
N GLU A 43 -14.37 18.52 13.78
CA GLU A 43 -15.65 18.72 14.43
C GLU A 43 -15.47 19.55 15.70
N LYS A 44 -14.53 19.18 16.59
CA LYS A 44 -14.26 19.94 17.81
C LYS A 44 -13.85 21.39 17.52
N GLN A 45 -13.07 21.60 16.45
CA GLN A 45 -12.73 22.95 15.98
C GLN A 45 -13.97 23.71 15.49
N ALA A 46 -14.88 23.05 14.77
CA ALA A 46 -16.12 23.66 14.31
C ALA A 46 -17.03 24.05 15.48
N THR A 47 -17.21 23.18 16.48
CA THR A 47 -18.01 23.49 17.69
C THR A 47 -17.39 24.60 18.51
N THR A 48 -16.09 24.55 18.80
CA THR A 48 -15.38 25.65 19.48
C THR A 48 -15.53 26.96 18.70
N LYS A 49 -15.35 26.94 17.37
CA LYS A 49 -15.50 28.14 16.53
C LYS A 49 -16.92 28.69 16.59
N ILE A 50 -17.96 27.84 16.62
CA ILE A 50 -19.35 28.25 16.79
C ILE A 50 -19.54 28.94 18.15
N GLU A 51 -19.13 28.29 19.24
CA GLU A 51 -19.26 28.80 20.62
C GLU A 51 -18.56 30.15 20.81
N GLU A 52 -17.32 30.27 20.34
CA GLU A 52 -16.55 31.51 20.37
C GLU A 52 -17.24 32.62 19.57
N ASN A 53 -17.75 32.30 18.38
CA ASN A 53 -18.44 33.27 17.55
C ASN A 53 -19.77 33.74 18.15
N ILE A 54 -20.50 32.86 18.83
CA ILE A 54 -21.70 33.24 19.60
C ILE A 54 -21.28 34.21 20.71
N LYS A 55 -20.27 33.85 21.51
CA LYS A 55 -19.78 34.67 22.61
C LYS A 55 -19.36 36.07 22.16
N ILE A 56 -18.60 36.18 21.09
CA ILE A 56 -18.16 37.46 20.51
C ILE A 56 -19.36 38.37 20.20
N ARG A 57 -20.46 37.82 19.67
CA ARG A 57 -21.66 38.60 19.31
C ARG A 57 -22.49 38.99 20.52
N VAL A 58 -22.59 38.12 21.52
CA VAL A 58 -23.19 38.45 22.81
C VAL A 58 -22.43 39.60 23.45
N ASP A 59 -21.10 39.53 23.47
CA ASP A 59 -20.23 40.56 24.04
C ASP A 59 -20.31 41.87 23.25
N ALA A 60 -20.48 41.81 21.92
CA ALA A 60 -20.74 42.98 21.08
C ALA A 60 -22.03 43.72 21.49
N ILE A 61 -23.14 43.00 21.71
CA ILE A 61 -24.40 43.60 22.19
C ILE A 61 -24.24 44.17 23.60
N LYS A 62 -23.54 43.46 24.50
CA LYS A 62 -23.24 43.98 25.85
C LYS A 62 -22.42 45.27 25.78
N LEU A 63 -21.43 45.34 24.89
CA LEU A 63 -20.61 46.53 24.71
C LEU A 63 -21.43 47.71 24.16
N LEU A 64 -22.28 47.47 23.16
CA LEU A 64 -23.22 48.48 22.65
C LEU A 64 -24.14 48.98 23.77
N THR A 65 -24.70 48.06 24.55
CA THR A 65 -25.56 48.37 25.71
C THR A 65 -24.82 49.27 26.71
N LYS A 66 -23.60 48.89 27.12
CA LYS A 66 -22.78 49.68 28.05
C LYS A 66 -22.44 51.06 27.49
N THR A 67 -22.17 51.15 26.18
CA THR A 67 -21.94 52.43 25.50
C THR A 67 -23.15 53.35 25.62
N LEU A 68 -24.36 52.83 25.40
CA LEU A 68 -25.60 53.60 25.52
C LEU A 68 -25.92 53.99 26.97
N GLN A 69 -25.56 53.17 27.96
CA GLN A 69 -25.71 53.49 29.38
C GLN A 69 -24.87 54.73 29.78
N LEU A 70 -23.67 54.87 29.20
CA LEU A 70 -22.75 55.99 29.46
C LEU A 70 -23.14 57.29 28.71
N GLN A 71 -23.99 57.20 27.68
CA GLN A 71 -24.41 58.38 26.92
C GLN A 71 -25.40 59.25 27.69
N LYS A 72 -25.19 60.58 27.67
CA LYS A 72 -26.08 61.55 28.34
C LYS A 72 -27.52 61.47 27.80
N SER A 73 -27.69 61.49 26.47
CA SER A 73 -28.99 61.36 25.80
C SER A 73 -29.01 60.15 24.85
N LEU A 74 -30.18 59.53 24.75
CA LEU A 74 -30.48 58.52 23.73
C LEU A 74 -31.00 59.25 22.49
N ASP A 75 -30.33 59.08 21.37
CA ASP A 75 -30.66 59.70 20.08
C ASP A 75 -30.69 58.59 19.02
N SER A 76 -31.76 58.56 18.22
CA SER A 76 -31.94 57.55 17.18
C SER A 76 -30.80 57.57 16.17
N THR A 77 -30.27 58.74 15.82
CA THR A 77 -29.18 58.86 14.83
C THR A 77 -27.89 58.23 15.38
N LYS A 78 -27.54 58.53 16.63
CA LYS A 78 -26.40 57.91 17.32
C LYS A 78 -26.58 56.40 17.49
N PHE A 79 -27.79 55.95 17.84
CA PHE A 79 -28.07 54.52 17.92
C PHE A 79 -27.86 53.83 16.57
N MET A 80 -28.43 54.36 15.48
CA MET A 80 -28.29 53.77 14.15
C MET A 80 -26.83 53.71 13.71
N ASN A 81 -26.05 54.78 13.96
CA ASN A 81 -24.62 54.80 13.65
C ASN A 81 -23.87 53.72 14.44
N ASN A 82 -24.10 53.61 15.75
CA ASN A 82 -23.49 52.58 16.57
C ASN A 82 -23.90 51.17 16.10
N ALA A 83 -25.21 50.92 15.96
CA ALA A 83 -25.75 49.64 15.47
C ALA A 83 -25.13 49.24 14.13
N SER A 84 -24.88 50.20 13.22
CA SER A 84 -24.23 49.94 11.94
C SER A 84 -22.80 49.41 12.07
N ILE A 85 -22.04 49.90 13.04
CA ILE A 85 -20.66 49.47 13.29
C ILE A 85 -20.66 48.02 13.77
N TYR A 86 -21.52 47.70 14.73
CA TYR A 86 -21.62 46.33 15.25
C TYR A 86 -22.17 45.37 14.19
N TYR A 87 -23.20 45.76 13.44
CA TYR A 87 -23.77 44.94 12.38
C TYR A 87 -22.73 44.60 11.29
N LYS A 88 -21.92 45.58 10.87
CA LYS A 88 -20.91 45.39 9.80
C LYS A 88 -19.67 44.63 10.28
N ASN A 89 -19.20 44.87 11.51
CA ASN A 89 -17.98 44.28 12.01
C ASN A 89 -18.19 42.88 12.60
N TYR A 90 -19.41 42.53 12.98
CA TYR A 90 -19.77 41.22 13.53
C TYR A 90 -20.80 40.53 12.63
N ASN A 91 -20.34 39.90 11.55
CA ASN A 91 -21.20 39.21 10.57
C ASN A 91 -22.24 38.28 11.22
N GLY A 92 -23.44 38.12 10.65
CA GLY A 92 -24.44 37.15 11.14
C GLY A 92 -25.51 37.72 12.07
N PHE A 93 -25.45 39.01 12.41
CA PHE A 93 -26.65 39.76 12.80
C PHE A 93 -27.60 39.83 11.60
N GLN A 94 -28.88 39.58 11.85
CA GLN A 94 -29.97 39.92 10.94
C GLN A 94 -30.49 41.34 11.20
N ALA A 95 -30.56 41.72 12.49
CA ALA A 95 -30.92 43.06 12.92
C ALA A 95 -30.34 43.39 14.30
N ILE A 96 -30.15 44.68 14.56
CA ILE A 96 -29.91 45.25 15.88
C ILE A 96 -30.97 46.35 16.10
N ASN A 97 -31.78 46.20 17.13
CA ASN A 97 -32.95 47.03 17.36
C ASN A 97 -32.89 47.73 18.72
N TRP A 98 -33.54 48.88 18.81
CA TRP A 98 -33.84 49.56 20.06
C TRP A 98 -35.29 49.31 20.44
N ILE A 99 -35.48 48.90 21.70
CA ILE A 99 -36.79 48.74 22.31
C ILE A 99 -36.93 49.83 23.37
N ASN A 100 -38.06 50.55 23.35
CA ASN A 100 -38.32 51.59 24.34
C ASN A 100 -38.67 50.98 25.73
N LYS A 101 -38.82 51.84 26.74
CA LYS A 101 -39.17 51.42 28.10
C LYS A 101 -40.48 50.62 28.18
N SER A 102 -41.41 50.83 27.25
CA SER A 102 -42.70 50.12 27.21
C SER A 102 -42.62 48.75 26.51
N GLY A 103 -41.45 48.32 26.05
CA GLY A 103 -41.29 47.03 25.37
C GLY A 103 -41.59 47.04 23.86
N VAL A 104 -41.77 48.23 23.26
CA VAL A 104 -42.06 48.38 21.83
C VAL A 104 -40.77 48.63 21.04
N ILE A 105 -40.56 47.87 19.96
CA ILE A 105 -39.43 48.06 19.05
C ILE A 105 -39.61 49.38 18.29
N GLN A 106 -38.73 50.35 18.56
CA GLN A 106 -38.84 51.70 18.02
C GLN A 106 -37.82 51.98 16.91
N TRP A 107 -36.60 51.41 16.99
CA TRP A 107 -35.56 51.60 15.98
C TRP A 107 -35.03 50.25 15.50
N VAL A 108 -34.87 50.09 14.19
CA VAL A 108 -34.47 48.82 13.55
C VAL A 108 -33.31 49.07 12.60
N TYR A 109 -32.20 48.35 12.77
CA TYR A 109 -31.04 48.43 11.87
C TYR A 109 -30.58 47.04 11.39
N PRO A 110 -30.37 46.83 10.08
CA PRO A 110 -30.86 47.68 8.99
C PRO A 110 -32.38 47.60 8.90
N TYR A 111 -33.05 48.69 8.51
CA TYR A 111 -34.51 48.69 8.35
C TYR A 111 -34.96 47.77 7.20
N LYS A 112 -34.25 47.84 6.06
CA LYS A 112 -34.55 47.03 4.88
C LYS A 112 -34.45 45.53 5.18
N GLY A 113 -35.53 44.79 4.95
CA GLY A 113 -35.65 43.36 5.25
C GLY A 113 -36.03 43.04 6.69
N ASN A 114 -36.17 44.05 7.56
CA ASN A 114 -36.55 43.91 8.96
C ASN A 114 -37.76 44.78 9.35
N GLU A 115 -38.51 45.27 8.37
CA GLU A 115 -39.62 46.22 8.54
C GLU A 115 -40.70 45.68 9.48
N LYS A 116 -40.95 44.36 9.43
CA LYS A 116 -41.92 43.66 10.30
C LYS A 116 -41.61 43.73 11.79
N ALA A 117 -40.38 44.08 12.18
CA ALA A 117 -40.04 44.22 13.58
C ALA A 117 -40.43 45.59 14.15
N TYR A 118 -40.61 46.60 13.30
CA TYR A 118 -40.91 47.96 13.74
C TYR A 118 -42.31 48.05 14.34
N GLY A 119 -42.42 48.65 15.52
CA GLY A 119 -43.70 48.86 16.22
C GLY A 119 -44.22 47.65 16.98
N GLU A 120 -43.50 46.52 16.95
CA GLU A 120 -43.93 45.30 17.66
C GLU A 120 -43.72 45.43 19.17
N ASP A 121 -44.75 45.05 19.93
CA ASP A 121 -44.72 44.99 21.39
C ASP A 121 -44.32 43.57 21.84
N LEU A 122 -43.19 43.48 22.54
CA LEU A 122 -42.62 42.21 22.96
C LEU A 122 -43.42 41.51 24.07
N HIS A 123 -44.31 42.22 24.78
CA HIS A 123 -45.21 41.61 25.74
C HIS A 123 -46.29 40.75 25.06
N TYR A 124 -46.63 41.06 23.81
CA TYR A 124 -47.66 40.39 23.02
C TYR A 124 -47.11 39.63 21.81
N HIS A 125 -45.78 39.50 21.70
CA HIS A 125 -45.14 38.80 20.60
C HIS A 125 -45.72 37.38 20.42
N PRO A 126 -46.00 36.88 19.20
CA PRO A 126 -46.70 35.61 19.00
C PRO A 126 -45.93 34.38 19.54
N ASP A 127 -44.61 34.39 19.43
CA ASP A 127 -43.74 33.35 19.97
C ASP A 127 -43.62 33.44 21.50
N LYS A 128 -43.94 32.35 22.21
CA LYS A 128 -43.91 32.28 23.68
C LYS A 128 -42.51 32.46 24.25
N ASN A 129 -41.49 31.86 23.63
CA ASN A 129 -40.11 31.92 24.10
C ASN A 129 -39.57 33.34 24.01
N CYS A 130 -39.95 34.07 22.95
CA CYS A 130 -39.66 35.49 22.81
C CYS A 130 -40.25 36.31 23.98
N ARG A 131 -41.55 36.18 24.25
CA ARG A 131 -42.23 36.88 25.36
C ARG A 131 -41.59 36.58 26.71
N THR A 132 -41.40 35.30 27.04
CA THR A 132 -40.87 34.91 28.35
C THR A 132 -39.43 35.35 28.54
N THR A 133 -38.62 35.35 27.49
CA THR A 133 -37.22 35.80 27.56
C THR A 133 -37.13 37.31 27.75
N PHE A 134 -37.98 38.09 27.06
CA PHE A 134 -38.05 39.53 27.25
C PHE A 134 -38.49 39.90 28.68
N LEU A 135 -39.55 39.27 29.18
CA LEU A 135 -40.02 39.45 30.57
C LEU A 135 -38.95 39.06 31.60
N ASN A 136 -38.13 38.05 31.32
CA ASN A 136 -37.00 37.69 32.17
C ASN A 136 -35.92 38.79 32.17
N ALA A 137 -35.59 39.37 31.01
CA ALA A 137 -34.63 40.48 30.93
C ALA A 137 -35.12 41.72 31.70
N GLU A 138 -36.42 42.00 31.62
CA GLU A 138 -37.07 43.09 32.36
C GLU A 138 -37.02 42.84 33.88
N ARG A 139 -37.44 41.66 34.34
CA ARG A 139 -37.48 41.30 35.76
C ARG A 139 -36.10 41.23 36.39
N MET A 140 -35.15 40.59 35.71
CA MET A 140 -33.80 40.36 36.24
C MET A 140 -32.88 41.57 36.06
N LYS A 141 -33.24 42.53 35.19
CA LYS A 141 -32.36 43.64 34.77
C LYS A 141 -31.02 43.17 34.19
N GLU A 142 -31.01 41.98 33.63
CA GLU A 142 -29.84 41.34 33.02
C GLU A 142 -30.13 40.97 31.57
N PHE A 143 -29.06 40.75 30.79
CA PHE A 143 -29.24 40.27 29.43
C PHE A 143 -29.88 38.88 29.43
N SER A 144 -30.78 38.62 28.48
CA SER A 144 -31.40 37.31 28.29
C SER A 144 -31.34 36.90 26.82
N ILE A 145 -31.26 35.59 26.57
CA ILE A 145 -31.12 35.01 25.24
C ILE A 145 -32.26 34.01 25.04
N THR A 146 -32.96 34.09 23.92
CA THR A 146 -34.06 33.16 23.64
C THR A 146 -33.51 31.76 23.32
N PRO A 147 -34.30 30.70 23.56
CA PRO A 147 -34.24 29.50 22.74
C PRO A 147 -34.36 29.83 21.24
N VAL A 148 -34.22 28.84 20.37
CA VAL A 148 -34.49 29.02 18.95
C VAL A 148 -35.96 29.38 18.73
N ILE A 149 -36.18 30.48 18.03
CA ILE A 149 -37.52 30.96 17.67
C ILE A 149 -37.65 31.15 16.17
N LYS A 150 -38.90 31.19 15.69
CA LYS A 150 -39.18 31.65 14.35
C LYS A 150 -39.14 33.18 14.35
N LEU A 151 -38.24 33.75 13.55
CA LEU A 151 -38.06 35.20 13.49
C LEU A 151 -39.22 35.87 12.72
N LEU A 152 -39.61 37.08 13.14
CA LEU A 152 -40.62 37.89 12.44
C LEU A 152 -40.24 38.16 10.99
N GLN A 153 -38.94 38.30 10.75
CA GLN A 153 -38.33 38.56 9.45
C GLN A 153 -38.15 37.30 8.60
N GLY A 154 -38.47 36.13 9.16
CA GLY A 154 -38.35 34.84 8.50
C GLY A 154 -37.09 34.05 8.88
N GLY A 155 -37.19 32.73 8.77
CA GLY A 155 -36.15 31.80 9.22
C GLY A 155 -36.22 31.52 10.72
N TYR A 156 -35.16 30.89 11.21
CA TYR A 156 -34.99 30.52 12.61
C TYR A 156 -33.76 31.18 13.20
N GLY A 157 -33.87 31.59 14.44
CA GLY A 157 -32.90 32.47 15.04
C GLY A 157 -32.93 32.49 16.55
N VAL A 158 -31.96 33.19 17.09
CA VAL A 158 -31.85 33.50 18.51
C VAL A 158 -31.86 35.01 18.68
N VAL A 159 -32.50 35.47 19.74
CA VAL A 159 -32.65 36.89 20.04
C VAL A 159 -32.06 37.18 21.42
N ILE A 160 -31.29 38.27 21.51
CA ILE A 160 -30.71 38.75 22.76
C ILE A 160 -31.41 40.04 23.16
N TYR A 161 -31.91 40.09 24.39
CA TYR A 161 -32.42 41.32 25.01
C TYR A 161 -31.41 41.80 26.05
N SER A 162 -30.93 43.02 25.92
CA SER A 162 -29.94 43.60 26.83
C SER A 162 -30.46 44.94 27.38
N PRO A 163 -30.87 45.00 28.66
CA PRO A 163 -31.44 46.21 29.25
C PRO A 163 -30.41 47.33 29.37
N VAL A 164 -30.79 48.53 28.94
CA VAL A 164 -30.02 49.76 29.16
C VAL A 164 -30.51 50.40 30.44
N LEU A 165 -29.61 50.47 31.43
CA LEU A 165 -29.89 50.99 32.76
C LEU A 165 -29.31 52.41 32.89
N LYS A 166 -30.12 53.37 33.37
CA LYS A 166 -29.65 54.68 33.82
C LYS A 166 -30.11 54.89 35.26
N LYS A 167 -29.16 55.16 36.16
CA LYS A 167 -29.42 55.29 37.62
C LYS A 167 -30.21 54.10 38.20
N GLY A 168 -29.96 52.88 37.71
CA GLY A 168 -30.63 51.65 38.17
C GLY A 168 -32.02 51.37 37.57
N GLU A 169 -32.53 52.28 36.72
CA GLU A 169 -33.79 52.09 36.00
C GLU A 169 -33.56 51.70 34.54
N ILE A 170 -34.43 50.82 34.04
CA ILE A 170 -34.45 50.47 32.62
C ILE A 170 -35.03 51.66 31.84
N VAL A 171 -34.26 52.16 30.87
CA VAL A 171 -34.69 53.22 29.94
C VAL A 171 -35.01 52.68 28.54
N GLY A 172 -34.72 51.41 28.30
CA GLY A 172 -34.96 50.68 27.06
C GLY A 172 -34.03 49.47 26.96
N TYR A 173 -34.01 48.82 25.81
CA TYR A 173 -33.23 47.61 25.58
C TYR A 173 -32.56 47.63 24.21
N VAL A 174 -31.34 47.09 24.16
CA VAL A 174 -30.70 46.70 22.91
C VAL A 174 -31.12 45.28 22.60
N ASN A 175 -31.61 45.07 21.39
CA ASN A 175 -32.04 43.78 20.88
C ASN A 175 -31.12 43.34 19.73
N GLY A 176 -30.48 42.19 19.86
CA GLY A 176 -29.68 41.58 18.80
C GLY A 176 -30.36 40.34 18.23
N VAL A 177 -30.60 40.31 16.93
CA VAL A 177 -31.28 39.20 16.23
C VAL A 177 -30.29 38.44 15.35
N PHE A 178 -30.19 37.12 15.54
CA PHE A 178 -29.32 36.24 14.76
C PHE A 178 -30.12 35.25 13.93
N ASN A 179 -29.82 35.17 12.64
CA ASN A 179 -30.35 34.10 11.80
C ASN A 179 -29.39 32.90 11.83
N LEU A 180 -29.86 31.75 12.30
CA LEU A 180 -29.01 30.56 12.46
C LEU A 180 -28.42 30.09 11.12
N TYR A 181 -29.20 30.09 10.06
CA TYR A 181 -28.74 29.64 8.75
C TYR A 181 -27.59 30.53 8.24
N THR A 182 -27.79 31.85 8.23
CA THR A 182 -26.76 32.82 7.80
C THR A 182 -25.54 32.77 8.70
N PHE A 183 -25.74 32.62 10.02
CA PHE A 183 -24.68 32.51 11.00
C PHE A 183 -23.79 31.29 10.74
N PHE A 184 -24.38 30.08 10.68
CA PHE A 184 -23.64 28.85 10.43
C PHE A 184 -22.98 28.84 9.06
N ASN A 185 -23.68 29.31 8.01
CA ASN A 185 -23.12 29.39 6.66
C ASN A 185 -21.84 30.23 6.60
N ASN A 186 -21.80 31.35 7.32
CA ASN A 186 -20.64 32.24 7.33
C ASN A 186 -19.48 31.68 8.15
N ILE A 187 -19.74 31.14 9.33
CA ILE A 187 -18.67 30.68 10.24
C ILE A 187 -18.06 29.35 9.77
N LEU A 188 -18.89 28.50 9.16
CA LEU A 188 -18.48 27.18 8.72
C LEU A 188 -18.03 27.13 7.25
N LYS A 189 -17.91 28.29 6.60
CA LYS A 189 -17.50 28.41 5.19
C LYS A 189 -16.22 27.63 4.89
N ASP A 190 -15.22 27.75 5.75
CA ASP A 190 -13.91 27.09 5.60
C ASP A 190 -14.01 25.55 5.63
N PHE A 191 -15.06 25.00 6.24
CA PHE A 191 -15.28 23.56 6.31
C PHE A 191 -16.17 23.03 5.19
N ASN A 192 -16.97 23.89 4.55
CA ASN A 192 -18.04 23.49 3.61
C ASN A 192 -17.51 22.79 2.35
N GLU A 193 -16.28 23.07 1.92
CA GLU A 193 -15.68 22.45 0.74
C GLU A 193 -15.31 20.98 0.99
N LEU A 194 -14.75 20.71 2.17
CA LEU A 194 -14.20 19.40 2.53
C LEU A 194 -15.19 18.51 3.26
N TYR A 195 -16.19 19.10 3.92
CA TYR A 195 -17.10 18.40 4.82
C TYR A 195 -18.57 18.67 4.49
N SER A 196 -19.36 17.60 4.60
CA SER A 196 -20.81 17.73 4.73
C SER A 196 -21.15 17.97 6.18
N ILE A 197 -21.92 19.03 6.43
CA ILE A 197 -22.29 19.51 7.76
C ILE A 197 -23.80 19.65 7.83
N LYS A 198 -24.38 19.10 8.89
CA LYS A 198 -25.78 19.28 9.24
C LYS A 198 -25.86 19.67 10.72
N ILE A 199 -26.67 20.66 11.04
CA ILE A 199 -26.93 21.09 12.42
C ILE A 199 -28.42 20.98 12.69
N SER A 200 -28.78 20.30 13.78
CA SER A 200 -30.17 20.15 14.20
C SER A 200 -30.33 20.25 15.72
N GLU A 201 -31.52 20.62 16.14
CA GLU A 201 -31.96 20.57 17.53
C GLU A 201 -33.41 20.03 17.53
N GLY A 202 -33.73 19.15 18.48
CA GLY A 202 -35.05 18.52 18.57
C GLY A 202 -35.55 17.81 17.29
N GLY A 203 -34.64 17.35 16.43
CA GLY A 203 -34.95 16.77 15.12
C GLY A 203 -35.19 17.76 13.97
N ARG A 204 -35.25 19.07 14.25
CA ARG A 204 -35.35 20.13 13.23
C ARG A 204 -33.98 20.53 12.71
N ILE A 205 -33.85 20.69 11.39
CA ILE A 205 -32.60 21.07 10.73
C ILE A 205 -32.54 22.59 10.58
N TYR A 206 -31.46 23.20 11.08
CA TYR A 206 -31.22 24.65 11.00
C TYR A 206 -30.11 25.00 10.01
N PHE A 207 -29.21 24.06 9.72
CA PHE A 207 -28.19 24.20 8.70
C PHE A 207 -27.93 22.85 8.03
N ASN A 208 -27.78 22.86 6.71
CA ASN A 208 -27.35 21.70 5.94
C ASN A 208 -26.64 22.20 4.68
N ASN A 209 -25.37 21.82 4.52
CA ASN A 209 -24.60 22.17 3.32
C ASN A 209 -24.55 21.03 2.27
N SER A 210 -25.28 19.93 2.49
CA SER A 210 -25.22 18.73 1.66
C SER A 210 -26.61 18.22 1.25
N ASN A 211 -26.75 17.82 -0.01
CA ASN A 211 -27.98 17.22 -0.54
C ASN A 211 -28.10 15.71 -0.24
N GLU A 212 -27.13 15.14 0.49
CA GLU A 212 -27.11 13.71 0.77
C GLU A 212 -28.04 13.35 1.92
N LYS A 213 -29.05 12.52 1.61
CA LYS A 213 -30.07 12.07 2.56
C LYS A 213 -29.57 11.07 3.61
N ASN A 214 -28.38 10.51 3.42
CA ASN A 214 -27.94 9.34 4.18
C ASN A 214 -27.10 9.73 5.40
N VAL A 215 -27.51 9.29 6.59
CA VAL A 215 -26.92 9.66 7.91
C VAL A 215 -25.82 8.68 8.36
N LYS A 216 -25.47 7.66 7.57
CA LYS A 216 -24.42 6.70 7.97
C LYS A 216 -23.01 7.30 7.88
N GLY A 217 -22.29 7.27 9.00
CA GLY A 217 -20.89 7.68 9.09
C GLY A 217 -20.66 9.16 9.41
N TYR A 218 -21.65 9.85 9.96
CA TYR A 218 -21.44 11.13 10.61
C TYR A 218 -20.83 10.93 11.99
N ILE A 219 -19.90 11.81 12.36
CA ILE A 219 -19.56 12.02 13.77
C ILE A 219 -20.53 13.06 14.30
N ILE A 220 -21.08 12.78 15.49
CA ILE A 220 -22.07 13.61 16.18
C ILE A 220 -21.38 14.21 17.39
N SER A 221 -21.55 15.51 17.56
CA SER A 221 -21.18 16.21 18.78
C SER A 221 -22.25 17.24 19.11
N GLU A 222 -22.23 17.65 20.37
CA GLU A 222 -23.20 18.59 20.91
C GLU A 222 -22.52 19.91 21.24
N PHE A 223 -23.20 21.02 20.98
CA PHE A 223 -22.84 22.34 21.49
C PHE A 223 -24.08 23.04 22.04
N LYS A 224 -23.87 23.99 22.96
CA LYS A 224 -24.97 24.76 23.56
C LYS A 224 -25.07 26.14 22.92
N LEU A 225 -26.30 26.56 22.65
CA LEU A 225 -26.63 27.92 22.24
C LEU A 225 -27.85 28.38 23.04
N GLY A 226 -27.62 29.30 23.99
CA GLY A 226 -28.66 29.69 24.95
C GLY A 226 -29.01 28.52 25.88
N SER A 227 -30.30 28.19 25.96
CA SER A 227 -30.79 27.01 26.69
C SER A 227 -30.74 25.72 25.87
N ASP A 228 -30.51 25.82 24.56
CA ASP A 228 -30.75 24.72 23.64
C ASP A 228 -29.44 23.97 23.33
N THR A 229 -29.56 22.65 23.21
CA THR A 229 -28.46 21.78 22.82
C THR A 229 -28.64 21.37 21.36
N PHE A 230 -27.62 21.62 20.56
CA PHE A 230 -27.59 21.33 19.13
C PHE A 230 -26.66 20.19 18.82
N ASP A 231 -27.12 19.31 17.94
CA ASP A 231 -26.31 18.27 17.32
C ASP A 231 -25.65 18.81 16.05
N ILE A 232 -24.33 18.71 15.97
CA ILE A 232 -23.58 18.87 14.73
C ILE A 232 -23.20 17.50 14.17
N PHE A 233 -23.57 17.28 12.93
CA PHE A 233 -23.25 16.09 12.16
C PHE A 233 -22.20 16.49 11.11
N MET A 234 -21.00 15.93 11.20
CA MET A 234 -19.94 16.18 10.23
C MET A 234 -19.41 14.90 9.57
N ARG A 235 -19.17 14.94 8.25
CA ARG A 235 -18.49 13.87 7.50
C ARG A 235 -17.66 14.41 6.32
N PRO A 236 -16.55 13.76 5.94
CA PRO A 236 -15.73 14.20 4.83
C PRO A 236 -16.37 13.89 3.47
N ARG A 237 -16.21 14.77 2.49
CA ARG A 237 -16.74 14.59 1.12
C ARG A 237 -15.87 13.67 0.25
N GLN A 238 -14.55 13.84 0.24
CA GLN A 238 -13.68 13.16 -0.75
C GLN A 238 -12.70 12.13 -0.17
N VAL A 239 -12.48 12.11 1.15
CA VAL A 239 -11.43 11.28 1.78
C VAL A 239 -11.62 9.78 1.47
N ARG A 240 -12.85 9.28 1.37
CA ARG A 240 -13.12 7.86 1.10
C ARG A 240 -12.69 7.38 -0.31
N VAL A 241 -12.58 8.25 -1.31
CA VAL A 241 -12.25 7.83 -2.69
C VAL A 241 -10.78 7.40 -2.76
N TYR A 242 -9.87 8.21 -2.23
CA TYR A 242 -8.44 7.90 -2.22
C TYR A 242 -8.12 6.63 -1.42
N HIS A 243 -8.76 6.45 -0.25
CA HIS A 243 -8.61 5.23 0.55
C HIS A 243 -9.08 3.99 -0.21
N LYS A 244 -10.20 4.05 -0.93
CA LYS A 244 -10.68 2.90 -1.75
C LYS A 244 -9.69 2.51 -2.84
N ILE A 245 -9.14 3.48 -3.58
CA ILE A 245 -8.19 3.22 -4.67
C ILE A 245 -6.91 2.59 -4.10
N ARG A 246 -6.34 3.18 -3.04
CA ARG A 246 -5.13 2.64 -2.40
C ARG A 246 -5.35 1.22 -1.86
N SER A 247 -6.50 0.99 -1.21
CA SER A 247 -6.89 -0.31 -0.66
C SER A 247 -6.98 -1.38 -1.76
N LEU A 248 -7.53 -1.03 -2.93
CA LEU A 248 -7.61 -1.92 -4.09
C LEU A 248 -6.23 -2.21 -4.70
N LEU A 249 -5.38 -1.20 -4.81
CA LEU A 249 -4.00 -1.36 -5.31
C LEU A 249 -3.18 -2.33 -4.44
N ILE A 250 -3.32 -2.28 -3.11
CA ILE A 250 -2.59 -3.18 -2.19
C ILE A 250 -2.99 -4.64 -2.44
N ILE A 251 -4.28 -4.95 -2.57
CA ILE A 251 -4.73 -6.32 -2.88
C ILE A 251 -4.24 -6.73 -4.27
N LEU A 252 -4.39 -5.87 -5.28
CA LEU A 252 -4.04 -6.20 -6.66
C LEU A 252 -2.52 -6.45 -6.81
N LEU A 253 -1.68 -5.56 -6.28
CA LEU A 253 -0.23 -5.73 -6.31
C LEU A 253 0.24 -6.90 -5.41
N GLY A 254 -0.38 -7.08 -4.24
CA GLY A 254 -0.02 -8.17 -3.33
C GLY A 254 -0.38 -9.55 -3.87
N THR A 255 -1.53 -9.68 -4.53
CA THR A 255 -1.95 -10.92 -5.22
C THR A 255 -1.04 -11.22 -6.41
N LEU A 256 -0.73 -10.21 -7.23
CA LEU A 256 0.22 -10.34 -8.33
C LEU A 256 1.59 -10.78 -7.84
N PHE A 257 2.11 -10.18 -6.77
CA PHE A 257 3.40 -10.53 -6.18
C PHE A 257 3.41 -11.95 -5.61
N SER A 258 2.32 -12.37 -4.95
CA SER A 258 2.16 -13.75 -4.46
C SER A 258 2.17 -14.77 -5.60
N PHE A 259 1.52 -14.43 -6.72
CA PHE A 259 1.54 -15.25 -7.92
C PHE A 259 2.94 -15.31 -8.55
N SER A 260 3.64 -14.18 -8.69
CA SER A 260 5.01 -14.11 -9.22
C SER A 260 5.99 -14.95 -8.40
N ILE A 261 5.93 -14.88 -7.07
CA ILE A 261 6.78 -15.71 -6.20
C ILE A 261 6.47 -17.19 -6.38
N THR A 262 5.19 -17.56 -6.40
CA THR A 262 4.78 -18.96 -6.56
C THR A 262 5.23 -19.52 -7.91
N LEU A 263 5.07 -18.73 -8.99
CA LEU A 263 5.55 -19.07 -10.32
C LEU A 263 7.06 -19.24 -10.36
N PHE A 264 7.81 -18.32 -9.73
CA PHE A 264 9.26 -18.41 -9.63
C PHE A 264 9.72 -19.68 -8.92
N VAL A 265 9.11 -20.02 -7.78
CA VAL A 265 9.42 -21.28 -7.05
C VAL A 265 9.07 -22.51 -7.88
N TRP A 266 7.97 -22.48 -8.64
CA TRP A 266 7.61 -23.56 -9.56
C TRP A 266 8.67 -23.74 -10.67
N ILE A 267 9.17 -22.65 -11.27
CA ILE A 267 10.25 -22.70 -12.28
C ILE A 267 11.51 -23.31 -11.67
N LEU A 268 11.90 -22.91 -10.44
CA LEU A 268 13.05 -23.48 -9.76
C LEU A 268 12.90 -24.99 -9.52
N PHE A 269 11.73 -25.44 -9.06
CA PHE A 269 11.48 -26.87 -8.88
C PHE A 269 11.57 -27.64 -10.20
N LYS A 270 11.03 -27.08 -11.28
CA LYS A 270 11.12 -27.68 -12.61
C LYS A 270 12.57 -27.83 -13.07
N ASN A 271 13.38 -26.77 -12.94
CA ASN A 271 14.79 -26.79 -13.32
C ASN A 271 15.61 -27.79 -12.49
N ILE A 272 15.32 -27.90 -11.19
CA ILE A 272 15.97 -28.89 -10.31
C ILE A 272 15.62 -30.32 -10.73
N ASP A 273 14.38 -30.59 -11.12
CA ASP A 273 13.96 -31.92 -11.56
C ASP A 273 14.62 -32.30 -12.91
N GLU A 274 14.71 -31.35 -13.85
CA GLU A 274 15.43 -31.54 -15.12
C GLU A 274 16.93 -31.81 -14.89
N GLN A 275 17.58 -31.08 -13.98
CA GLN A 275 18.98 -31.33 -13.62
C GLN A 275 19.19 -32.71 -12.99
N LYS A 276 18.27 -33.17 -12.15
CA LYS A 276 18.37 -34.52 -11.55
C LYS A 276 18.30 -35.60 -12.62
N ILE A 277 17.35 -35.51 -13.53
CA ILE A 277 17.19 -36.47 -14.65
C ILE A 277 18.44 -36.45 -15.55
N ALA A 278 18.98 -35.26 -15.85
CA ALA A 278 20.20 -35.14 -16.63
C ALA A 278 21.41 -35.77 -15.92
N ASN A 279 21.58 -35.54 -14.62
CA ASN A 279 22.66 -36.13 -13.84
C ASN A 279 22.54 -37.66 -13.72
N GLU A 280 21.34 -38.19 -13.54
CA GLU A 280 21.09 -39.64 -13.56
C GLU A 280 21.48 -40.25 -14.92
N LYS A 281 21.11 -39.59 -16.03
CA LYS A 281 21.48 -40.05 -17.38
C LYS A 281 23.00 -39.99 -17.62
N ILE A 282 23.67 -38.95 -17.13
CA ILE A 282 25.13 -38.83 -17.19
C ILE A 282 25.77 -39.97 -16.39
N TYR A 283 25.25 -40.27 -15.20
CA TYR A 283 25.77 -41.35 -14.36
C TYR A 283 25.63 -42.73 -15.01
N GLU A 284 24.47 -43.04 -15.59
CA GLU A 284 24.25 -44.29 -16.33
C GLU A 284 25.17 -44.41 -17.55
N MET A 285 25.32 -43.32 -18.33
CA MET A 285 26.23 -43.30 -19.47
C MET A 285 27.70 -43.49 -19.05
N TYR A 286 28.11 -42.89 -17.94
CA TYR A 286 29.45 -43.08 -17.38
C TYR A 286 29.68 -44.54 -16.96
N LYS A 287 28.69 -45.16 -16.33
CA LYS A 287 28.74 -46.57 -15.92
C LYS A 287 28.83 -47.51 -17.13
N GLU A 288 28.01 -47.30 -18.15
CA GLU A 288 28.04 -48.11 -19.39
C GLU A 288 29.39 -47.98 -20.11
N LEU A 289 29.92 -46.75 -20.21
CA LEU A 289 31.22 -46.50 -20.84
C LEU A 289 32.35 -47.19 -20.06
N HIS A 290 32.35 -47.10 -18.73
CA HIS A 290 33.32 -47.79 -17.89
C HIS A 290 33.24 -49.31 -18.03
N GLN A 291 32.03 -49.87 -18.10
CA GLN A 291 31.84 -51.30 -18.30
C GLN A 291 32.37 -51.75 -19.67
N LYS A 292 31.99 -51.05 -20.75
CA LYS A 292 32.50 -51.33 -22.11
C LYS A 292 34.02 -51.22 -22.18
N GLN A 293 34.61 -50.23 -21.51
CA GLN A 293 36.06 -50.08 -21.46
C GLN A 293 36.73 -51.25 -20.72
N HIS A 294 36.16 -51.70 -19.59
CA HIS A 294 36.68 -52.83 -18.84
C HIS A 294 36.57 -54.14 -19.63
N GLU A 295 35.42 -54.40 -20.26
CA GLU A 295 35.22 -55.56 -21.14
C GLU A 295 36.22 -55.56 -22.30
N PHE A 296 36.36 -54.43 -23.01
CA PHE A 296 37.33 -54.29 -24.09
C PHE A 296 38.78 -54.54 -23.63
N ASN A 297 39.20 -53.92 -22.53
CA ASN A 297 40.53 -54.13 -21.98
C ASN A 297 40.75 -55.60 -21.59
N THR A 298 39.74 -56.26 -21.00
CA THR A 298 39.82 -57.68 -20.62
C THR A 298 39.93 -58.60 -21.83
N VAL A 299 39.18 -58.31 -22.90
CA VAL A 299 39.25 -59.04 -24.18
C VAL A 299 40.63 -58.87 -24.82
N ILE A 300 41.18 -57.65 -24.83
CA ILE A 300 42.54 -57.40 -25.34
C ILE A 300 43.58 -58.13 -24.51
N GLU A 301 43.56 -57.98 -23.19
CA GLU A 301 44.55 -58.57 -22.28
C GLU A 301 44.56 -60.10 -22.37
N ASN A 302 43.39 -60.74 -22.43
CA ASN A 302 43.28 -62.20 -22.49
C ASN A 302 43.29 -62.78 -23.90
N ASN A 303 43.43 -61.97 -24.95
CA ASN A 303 43.53 -62.48 -26.32
C ASN A 303 44.76 -63.40 -26.47
N THR A 304 44.59 -64.55 -27.12
CA THR A 304 45.70 -65.49 -27.40
C THR A 304 46.78 -64.86 -28.26
N ASP A 305 46.39 -63.97 -29.17
CA ASP A 305 47.30 -63.27 -30.07
C ASP A 305 48.04 -62.14 -29.33
N GLY A 306 49.28 -61.91 -29.74
CA GLY A 306 50.06 -60.77 -29.25
C GLY A 306 49.58 -59.47 -29.87
N ILE A 307 48.84 -58.68 -29.10
CA ILE A 307 48.42 -57.33 -29.48
C ILE A 307 49.42 -56.35 -28.87
N LEU A 308 50.05 -55.57 -29.73
CA LEU A 308 50.97 -54.52 -29.33
C LEU A 308 50.70 -53.23 -30.09
N ARG A 309 50.89 -52.11 -29.40
CA ARG A 309 50.90 -50.78 -29.99
C ARG A 309 52.33 -50.29 -30.04
N VAL A 310 52.77 -49.91 -31.23
CA VAL A 310 54.13 -49.42 -31.47
C VAL A 310 54.12 -48.01 -32.05
N ALA A 311 55.14 -47.23 -31.74
CA ALA A 311 55.48 -46.00 -32.41
C ALA A 311 55.93 -46.27 -33.84
N ARG A 312 55.97 -45.22 -34.68
CA ARG A 312 56.57 -45.28 -36.02
C ARG A 312 58.04 -45.73 -35.99
N THR A 313 58.75 -45.46 -34.90
CA THR A 313 60.15 -45.86 -34.68
C THR A 313 60.33 -47.33 -34.27
N GLY A 314 59.23 -48.07 -34.07
CA GLY A 314 59.23 -49.44 -33.55
C GLY A 314 59.18 -49.54 -32.02
N GLU A 315 59.17 -48.42 -31.30
CA GLU A 315 59.07 -48.39 -29.83
C GLU A 315 57.70 -48.92 -29.36
N ILE A 316 57.70 -49.85 -28.41
CA ILE A 316 56.49 -50.51 -27.93
C ILE A 316 55.86 -49.70 -26.78
N PHE A 317 54.64 -49.20 -26.99
CA PHE A 317 53.87 -48.44 -25.99
C PHE A 317 52.97 -49.30 -25.11
N GLN A 318 52.35 -50.31 -25.70
CA GLN A 318 51.40 -51.18 -25.01
C GLN A 318 51.52 -52.58 -25.59
N VAL A 319 51.37 -53.58 -24.73
CA VAL A 319 51.32 -55.00 -25.08
C VAL A 319 50.25 -55.67 -24.23
N ASN A 320 49.62 -56.71 -24.75
CA ASN A 320 48.74 -57.59 -23.98
C ASN A 320 49.49 -58.83 -23.45
N GLU A 321 48.83 -59.66 -22.65
CA GLU A 321 49.42 -60.92 -22.16
C GLU A 321 49.77 -61.92 -23.28
N GLY A 322 49.09 -61.85 -24.44
CA GLY A 322 49.43 -62.66 -25.61
C GLY A 322 50.87 -62.41 -26.10
N PHE A 323 51.33 -61.16 -26.08
CA PHE A 323 52.70 -60.82 -26.46
C PHE A 323 53.73 -61.50 -25.57
N PHE A 324 53.50 -61.51 -24.26
CA PHE A 324 54.38 -62.15 -23.28
C PHE A 324 54.40 -63.67 -23.46
N ARG A 325 53.24 -64.30 -23.68
CA ARG A 325 53.14 -65.73 -24.00
C ARG A 325 53.92 -66.12 -25.26
N ILE A 326 53.83 -65.32 -26.32
CA ILE A 326 54.47 -65.61 -27.61
C ILE A 326 55.98 -65.39 -27.56
N THR A 327 56.44 -64.32 -26.89
CA THR A 327 57.87 -63.95 -26.84
C THR A 327 58.65 -64.66 -25.72
N GLY A 328 57.94 -65.22 -24.73
CA GLY A 328 58.53 -65.90 -23.58
C GLY A 328 59.10 -64.97 -22.51
N TYR A 329 58.80 -63.67 -22.58
CA TYR A 329 59.11 -62.70 -21.53
C TYR A 329 57.96 -62.61 -20.53
N ASP A 330 58.27 -62.44 -19.25
CA ASP A 330 57.32 -62.06 -18.22
C ASP A 330 57.11 -60.54 -18.25
N LYS A 331 55.93 -60.09 -17.80
CA LYS A 331 55.58 -58.67 -17.67
C LYS A 331 56.59 -57.87 -16.84
N ASN A 332 57.23 -58.52 -15.86
CA ASN A 332 58.21 -57.91 -14.97
C ASN A 332 59.66 -58.04 -15.46
N ASP A 333 59.91 -58.77 -16.57
CA ASP A 333 61.24 -58.88 -17.14
C ASP A 333 61.66 -57.58 -17.85
N LYS A 334 62.97 -57.34 -17.91
CA LYS A 334 63.52 -56.39 -18.89
C LYS A 334 63.47 -57.02 -20.28
N TYR A 335 62.42 -56.69 -21.04
CA TYR A 335 62.28 -57.08 -22.44
C TYR A 335 62.64 -55.92 -23.39
N PRO A 336 63.14 -56.22 -24.61
CA PRO A 336 63.44 -55.18 -25.60
C PRO A 336 62.24 -54.26 -25.85
N LYS A 337 62.44 -52.94 -25.75
CA LYS A 337 61.37 -51.95 -25.91
C LYS A 337 61.14 -51.52 -27.36
N ASN A 338 61.94 -52.02 -28.29
CA ASN A 338 61.73 -51.81 -29.72
C ASN A 338 61.43 -53.16 -30.40
N ILE A 339 60.35 -53.23 -31.18
CA ILE A 339 59.94 -54.46 -31.86
C ILE A 339 61.01 -54.98 -32.84
N LEU A 340 61.84 -54.09 -33.37
CA LEU A 340 62.94 -54.41 -34.27
C LEU A 340 64.08 -55.19 -33.58
N GLU A 341 64.13 -55.23 -32.25
CA GLU A 341 65.14 -55.98 -31.49
C GLU A 341 64.79 -57.47 -31.32
N TYR A 342 63.56 -57.87 -31.66
CA TYR A 342 63.13 -59.26 -31.59
C TYR A 342 63.49 -60.07 -32.83
N THR A 343 64.18 -59.50 -33.82
CA THR A 343 64.47 -60.16 -35.09
C THR A 343 65.93 -59.97 -35.49
N ASP A 344 66.44 -60.78 -36.40
CA ASP A 344 67.81 -60.62 -36.94
C ASP A 344 67.95 -59.40 -37.87
N ASN A 345 69.19 -59.07 -38.27
CA ASN A 345 69.47 -57.87 -39.07
C ASN A 345 68.78 -57.89 -40.45
N GLY A 346 68.61 -59.06 -41.07
CA GLY A 346 67.97 -59.19 -42.39
C GLY A 346 66.46 -58.96 -42.31
N ASN A 347 65.81 -59.57 -41.33
CA ASN A 347 64.38 -59.41 -41.08
C ASN A 347 64.04 -58.05 -40.43
N ARG A 348 64.97 -57.42 -39.71
CA ARG A 348 64.83 -56.05 -39.16
C ARG A 348 64.61 -55.01 -40.26
N GLU A 349 65.46 -55.00 -41.29
CA GLU A 349 65.31 -54.07 -42.41
C GLU A 349 64.03 -54.38 -43.21
N ARG A 350 63.69 -55.66 -43.36
CA ARG A 350 62.43 -56.09 -43.98
C ARG A 350 61.21 -55.57 -43.23
N LEU A 351 61.19 -55.66 -41.90
CA LEU A 351 60.11 -55.15 -41.05
C LEU A 351 60.02 -53.62 -41.11
N LYS A 352 61.16 -52.93 -41.09
CA LYS A 352 61.23 -51.46 -41.14
C LYS A 352 60.70 -50.91 -42.46
N ILE A 353 61.16 -51.47 -43.59
CA ILE A 353 60.66 -51.13 -44.93
C ILE A 353 59.15 -51.40 -45.03
N LYS A 354 58.67 -52.50 -44.46
CA LYS A 354 57.23 -52.82 -44.43
C LYS A 354 56.43 -51.82 -43.59
N MET A 355 56.90 -51.48 -42.39
CA MET A 355 56.25 -50.47 -41.54
C MET A 355 56.17 -49.11 -42.24
N GLU A 356 57.25 -48.67 -42.91
CA GLU A 356 57.26 -47.41 -43.69
C GLU A 356 56.31 -47.45 -44.89
N LYS A 357 56.24 -48.58 -45.62
CA LYS A 357 55.29 -48.75 -46.74
C LYS A 357 53.84 -48.69 -46.28
N LEU A 358 53.50 -49.31 -45.15
CA LEU A 358 52.14 -49.31 -44.61
C LEU A 358 51.68 -47.92 -44.15
N ILE A 359 52.59 -47.13 -43.57
CA ILE A 359 52.33 -45.75 -43.16
C ILE A 359 52.15 -44.81 -44.37
N THR A 360 52.90 -45.03 -45.45
CA THR A 360 52.88 -44.14 -46.63
C THR A 360 51.72 -44.42 -47.59
N HIS A 361 51.24 -45.66 -47.67
CA HIS A 361 50.21 -46.07 -48.63
C HIS A 361 48.84 -46.33 -47.99
N ASN A 362 48.66 -46.09 -46.68
CA ASN A 362 47.41 -46.30 -45.93
C ASN A 362 46.78 -47.70 -46.16
N GLY A 363 47.63 -48.70 -46.41
CA GLY A 363 47.22 -50.07 -46.68
C GLY A 363 47.26 -50.93 -45.41
N THR A 364 46.43 -51.96 -45.37
CA THR A 364 46.57 -53.09 -44.44
C THR A 364 47.27 -54.23 -45.19
N GLU A 365 48.51 -54.58 -44.86
CA GLU A 365 49.07 -55.86 -45.32
C GLU A 365 48.47 -56.97 -44.48
N ARG A 366 47.79 -57.92 -45.13
CA ARG A 366 47.35 -59.14 -44.47
C ARG A 366 48.54 -60.08 -44.35
N LEU A 367 48.91 -60.33 -43.09
CA LEU A 367 49.59 -61.51 -42.59
C LEU A 367 50.90 -61.82 -43.32
N PHE A 368 52.01 -61.50 -42.66
CA PHE A 368 53.30 -62.02 -43.07
C PHE A 368 53.98 -62.71 -41.90
N GLU A 369 54.63 -63.82 -42.22
CA GLU A 369 55.42 -64.58 -41.27
C GLU A 369 56.83 -64.00 -41.17
N MET A 370 57.32 -63.95 -39.94
CA MET A 370 58.66 -63.52 -39.63
C MET A 370 59.19 -64.35 -38.47
N GLU A 371 60.48 -64.64 -38.53
CA GLU A 371 61.20 -65.29 -37.44
C GLU A 371 61.54 -64.25 -36.37
N ILE A 372 61.06 -64.47 -35.14
CA ILE A 372 61.45 -63.69 -33.97
C ILE A 372 62.29 -64.54 -33.01
N ARG A 373 63.15 -63.88 -32.25
CA ARG A 373 63.95 -64.44 -31.18
C ARG A 373 63.21 -64.30 -29.85
N ARG A 374 62.97 -65.43 -29.20
CA ARG A 374 62.38 -65.49 -27.85
C ARG A 374 63.41 -65.27 -26.76
N LYS A 375 62.96 -65.04 -25.53
CA LYS A 375 63.83 -64.86 -24.35
C LYS A 375 64.85 -66.00 -24.16
N GLY A 376 64.45 -67.24 -24.47
CA GLY A 376 65.31 -68.43 -24.36
C GLY A 376 66.38 -68.57 -25.46
N GLY A 377 66.37 -67.68 -26.46
CA GLY A 377 67.29 -67.71 -27.60
C GLY A 377 66.82 -68.58 -28.78
N ASP A 378 65.72 -69.31 -28.62
CA ASP A 378 65.05 -70.05 -29.68
C ASP A 378 64.32 -69.11 -30.66
N ILE A 379 64.23 -69.56 -31.92
CA ILE A 379 63.56 -68.83 -32.99
C ILE A 379 62.12 -69.34 -33.10
N ALA A 380 61.16 -68.41 -33.11
CA ALA A 380 59.77 -68.69 -33.35
C ALA A 380 59.29 -67.97 -34.61
N ILE A 381 58.56 -68.70 -35.46
CA ILE A 381 57.86 -68.08 -36.59
C ILE A 381 56.56 -67.52 -36.05
N VAL A 382 56.34 -66.24 -36.28
CA VAL A 382 55.14 -65.51 -35.86
C VAL A 382 54.54 -64.82 -37.06
N GLU A 383 53.22 -64.86 -37.11
CA GLU A 383 52.43 -64.18 -38.11
C GLU A 383 52.01 -62.83 -37.53
N PHE A 384 52.35 -61.74 -38.22
CA PHE A 384 51.97 -60.40 -37.79
C PHE A 384 51.00 -59.75 -38.77
N ASN A 385 50.04 -59.03 -38.20
CA ASN A 385 49.19 -58.09 -38.90
C ASN A 385 49.41 -56.70 -38.30
N ILE A 386 49.63 -55.70 -39.15
CA ILE A 386 49.95 -54.34 -38.74
C ILE A 386 48.85 -53.43 -39.28
N ILE A 387 48.17 -52.73 -38.38
CA ILE A 387 47.13 -51.76 -38.69
C ILE A 387 47.61 -50.38 -38.24
N PRO A 388 47.70 -49.39 -39.15
CA PRO A 388 47.97 -48.01 -38.74
C PRO A 388 46.78 -47.46 -37.95
N ILE A 389 47.05 -46.88 -36.78
CA ILE A 389 46.06 -46.29 -35.86
C ILE A 389 46.38 -44.82 -35.64
#